data_AF-A0A7Y3LNP8-F1
#
_entry.id   AF-A0A7Y3LNP8-F1
#
_cell.length_a   1.000
_cell.length_b   1.000
_cell.length_c   1.000
_cell.angle_alpha   90.00
_cell.angle_beta   90.00
_cell.angle_gamma   90.00
#
_symmetry.space_group_name_H-M   'P 1'
#
loop_
_entity.id
_entity.type
_entity.pdbx_description
1 polymer ?
#
loop_
_entity_poly.entity_id
_entity_poly.type
_entity_poly.pdbx_seq_one_letter_code
_entity_poly.pdbx_strand_id
1 'polypeptide(L)'
;AYKWWFHPKVSTSIALGVEIGLAALDRTENVALIPLLILPLVLSKKRFTLKLKLFDFSVVTFAFLMVLSPILYGNIVTYKYFDPLSTATGTFLLDSNCPNTYYTRDLGNVDTYCYSSYPYLTQSTFQQGQASWDNSQTDYALRHIVYHYIWSNRNQVPNVILTRVLRTWHLINPVNQNTWDTQEITTRWPLWIQTIAFLSDYLLFGLLAIAIVSLRRKKLPYLPILIFPVITTFTITLAGYLARYRISMEAALLIAAGIGIEALLSKNVSIVEPIKKIRKALKNRSDTKLNSQIFTWIFWLVILISLVAYANAVILSLPNG
;
A
#
# COMPACT_ATOMS: atom_id res chain seq x y z
N ALA A 1 8.11 -2.18 13.47
CA ALA A 1 8.82 -3.48 13.27
C ALA A 1 10.32 -3.48 13.68
N TYR A 2 11.20 -2.63 13.12
CA TYR A 2 12.65 -2.66 13.44
C TYR A 2 12.97 -2.48 14.94
N LYS A 3 12.28 -1.56 15.62
CA LYS A 3 12.46 -1.34 17.07
C LYS A 3 12.16 -2.61 17.89
N TRP A 4 11.09 -3.32 17.55
CA TRP A 4 10.74 -4.62 18.15
C TRP A 4 11.73 -5.74 17.82
N TRP A 5 12.32 -5.71 16.62
CA TRP A 5 13.36 -6.68 16.23
C TRP A 5 14.64 -6.56 17.06
N PHE A 6 15.16 -5.33 17.21
CA PHE A 6 16.42 -5.09 17.94
C PHE A 6 16.25 -5.02 19.45
N HIS A 7 15.09 -4.55 19.92
CA HIS A 7 14.77 -4.41 21.34
C HIS A 7 13.44 -5.11 21.65
N PRO A 8 13.42 -6.45 21.67
CA PRO A 8 12.22 -7.21 21.97
C PRO A 8 11.86 -7.03 23.45
N LYS A 9 10.85 -6.20 23.71
CA LYS A 9 10.25 -5.95 25.01
C LYS A 9 8.73 -6.06 24.84
N VAL A 10 8.00 -6.40 25.91
CA VAL A 10 6.53 -6.45 25.87
C VAL A 10 5.94 -5.14 25.34
N SER A 11 6.50 -3.99 25.72
CA SER A 11 6.07 -2.69 25.21
C SER A 11 6.28 -2.49 23.70
N THR A 12 7.37 -3.01 23.12
CA THR A 12 7.61 -2.91 21.67
C THR A 12 6.75 -3.92 20.89
N SER A 13 6.39 -5.05 21.50
CA SER A 13 5.45 -6.02 20.94
C SER A 13 4.02 -5.48 20.93
N ILE A 14 3.58 -4.85 22.04
CA ILE A 14 2.28 -4.18 22.12
C ILE A 14 2.21 -3.04 21.11
N ALA A 15 3.22 -2.16 21.07
CA ALA A 15 3.24 -1.05 20.11
C ALA A 15 3.14 -1.53 18.67
N LEU A 16 3.85 -2.61 18.32
CA LEU A 16 3.78 -3.20 16.97
C LEU A 16 2.39 -3.77 16.66
N GLY A 17 1.76 -4.47 17.61
CA GLY A 17 0.39 -4.98 17.45
C GLY A 17 -0.62 -3.85 17.27
N VAL A 18 -0.49 -2.77 18.05
CA VAL A 18 -1.33 -1.56 17.93
C VAL A 18 -1.13 -0.89 16.57
N GLU A 19 0.12 -0.67 16.13
CA GLU A 19 0.44 -0.09 14.82
C GLU A 19 -0.18 -0.92 13.67
N ILE A 20 -0.09 -2.25 13.74
CA ILE A 20 -0.70 -3.13 12.73
C ILE A 20 -2.23 -3.07 12.80
N GLY A 21 -2.81 -3.01 14.01
CA GLY A 21 -4.25 -2.88 14.20
C GLY A 21 -4.78 -1.59 13.57
N LEU A 22 -4.14 -0.46 13.84
CA LEU A 22 -4.48 0.82 13.25
C LEU A 22 -4.31 0.82 11.73
N ALA A 23 -3.23 0.22 11.22
CA ALA A 23 -3.03 0.06 9.78
C ALA A 23 -4.11 -0.82 9.13
N ALA A 24 -4.61 -1.85 9.83
CA ALA A 24 -5.69 -2.70 9.36
C ALA A 24 -7.06 -2.02 9.37
N LEU A 25 -7.27 -1.04 10.25
CA LEU A 25 -8.48 -0.20 10.26
C LEU A 25 -8.52 0.77 9.08
N ASP A 26 -7.37 1.31 8.67
CA ASP A 26 -7.27 2.13 7.46
C ASP A 26 -7.42 1.27 6.20
N ARG A 27 -6.80 0.09 6.20
CA ARG A 27 -6.71 -0.79 5.03
C ARG A 27 -6.76 -2.27 5.41
N THR A 28 -7.83 -2.94 5.02
CA THR A 28 -8.12 -4.32 5.43
C THR A 28 -7.04 -5.34 5.03
N GLU A 29 -6.29 -5.08 3.95
CA GLU A 29 -5.19 -5.94 3.52
C GLU A 29 -4.03 -5.98 4.53
N ASN A 30 -3.89 -4.95 5.39
CA ASN A 30 -2.84 -4.90 6.41
C ASN A 30 -3.05 -5.92 7.53
N VAL A 31 -4.23 -6.56 7.63
CA VAL A 31 -4.41 -7.76 8.47
C VAL A 31 -3.40 -8.86 8.11
N ALA A 32 -3.02 -8.95 6.83
CA ALA A 32 -2.03 -9.91 6.35
C ALA A 32 -0.61 -9.68 6.94
N LEU A 33 -0.34 -8.54 7.58
CA LEU A 33 0.93 -8.31 8.27
C LEU A 33 1.14 -9.29 9.44
N ILE A 34 0.09 -9.79 10.10
CA ILE A 34 0.26 -10.80 11.16
C ILE A 34 0.88 -12.10 10.60
N PRO A 35 0.25 -12.79 9.62
CA PRO A 35 0.82 -14.03 9.07
C PRO A 35 2.04 -13.78 8.17
N LEU A 36 2.12 -12.67 7.44
CA LEU A 36 3.17 -12.47 6.42
C LEU A 36 4.38 -11.66 6.91
N LEU A 37 4.24 -10.82 7.95
CA LEU A 37 5.37 -10.09 8.56
C LEU A 37 5.78 -10.70 9.90
N ILE A 38 4.84 -10.81 10.84
CA ILE A 38 5.15 -11.14 12.23
C ILE A 38 5.59 -12.60 12.35
N LEU A 39 4.83 -13.53 11.79
CA LEU A 39 5.16 -14.96 11.84
C LEU A 39 6.58 -15.27 11.31
N PRO A 40 6.98 -14.89 10.08
CA PRO A 40 8.32 -15.18 9.60
C PRO A 40 9.42 -14.44 10.38
N LEU A 41 9.17 -13.23 10.86
CA LEU A 41 10.14 -12.53 11.71
C LEU A 41 10.33 -13.24 13.05
N VAL A 42 9.25 -13.62 13.76
CA VAL A 42 9.35 -14.38 15.02
C VAL A 42 10.10 -15.70 14.81
N LEU A 43 9.79 -16.43 13.73
CA LEU A 43 10.47 -17.68 13.40
C LEU A 43 11.97 -17.47 13.13
N SER A 44 12.33 -16.35 12.52
CA SER A 44 13.72 -15.95 12.21
C SER A 44 14.56 -15.56 13.43
N LYS A 45 13.95 -15.31 14.61
CA LYS A 45 14.69 -15.02 15.86
C LYS A 45 15.37 -16.30 16.39
N LYS A 46 16.58 -16.60 15.91
CA LYS A 46 17.36 -17.79 16.31
C LYS A 46 17.69 -17.87 17.81
N ARG A 47 17.77 -16.72 18.50
CA ARG A 47 18.11 -16.64 19.93
C ARG A 47 16.96 -16.96 20.87
N PHE A 48 15.73 -17.11 20.35
CA PHE A 48 14.53 -17.27 21.17
C PHE A 48 14.12 -18.74 21.24
N THR A 49 13.76 -19.21 22.43
CA THR A 49 13.10 -20.52 22.59
C THR A 49 11.69 -20.50 21.99
N LEU A 50 11.12 -21.66 21.67
CA LEU A 50 9.76 -21.76 21.11
C LEU A 50 8.73 -21.05 22.01
N LYS A 51 8.85 -21.20 23.35
CA LYS A 51 7.98 -20.52 24.32
C LYS A 51 8.03 -19.00 24.19
N LEU A 52 9.24 -18.42 24.07
CA LEU A 52 9.41 -16.98 23.91
C LEU A 52 8.88 -16.49 22.55
N LYS A 53 9.04 -17.30 21.49
CA LYS A 53 8.47 -17.01 20.17
C LYS A 53 6.95 -16.96 20.21
N LEU A 54 6.32 -17.98 20.80
CA LEU A 54 4.87 -18.05 20.96
C LEU A 54 4.35 -16.91 21.83
N PHE A 55 5.03 -16.61 22.94
CA PHE A 55 4.67 -15.48 23.80
C PHE A 55 4.71 -14.15 23.04
N ASP A 56 5.82 -13.85 22.35
CA ASP A 56 5.98 -12.60 21.60
C ASP A 56 4.95 -12.47 20.46
N PHE A 57 4.73 -13.55 19.70
CA PHE A 57 3.69 -13.61 18.67
C PHE A 57 2.28 -13.38 19.27
N SER A 58 1.99 -14.00 20.42
CA SER A 58 0.70 -13.87 21.09
C SER A 58 0.47 -12.44 21.59
N VAL A 59 1.48 -11.78 22.16
CA VAL A 59 1.37 -10.38 22.61
C VAL A 59 1.08 -9.45 21.45
N VAL A 60 1.81 -9.58 20.33
CA VAL A 60 1.56 -8.75 19.13
C VAL A 60 0.15 -8.99 18.58
N THR A 61 -0.25 -10.26 18.45
CA THR A 61 -1.57 -10.64 17.91
C THR A 61 -2.70 -10.19 18.83
N PHE A 62 -2.54 -10.31 20.14
CA PHE A 62 -3.53 -9.87 21.11
C PHE A 62 -3.72 -8.35 21.07
N ALA A 63 -2.63 -7.58 21.06
CA ALA A 63 -2.70 -6.12 20.94
C ALA A 63 -3.37 -5.68 19.61
N PHE A 64 -3.06 -6.37 18.51
CA PHE A 64 -3.74 -6.19 17.23
C PHE A 64 -5.25 -6.45 17.32
N LEU A 65 -5.67 -7.58 17.89
CA LEU A 65 -7.09 -7.93 18.04
C LEU A 65 -7.83 -6.97 18.97
N MET A 66 -7.18 -6.48 20.03
CA MET A 66 -7.77 -5.48 20.92
C MET A 66 -8.11 -4.19 20.17
N VAL A 67 -7.25 -3.74 19.25
CA VAL A 67 -7.53 -2.55 18.42
C VAL A 67 -8.68 -2.80 17.45
N LEU A 68 -8.76 -4.00 16.85
CA LEU A 68 -9.87 -4.34 15.93
C LEU A 68 -11.18 -4.64 16.65
N SER A 69 -11.14 -4.97 17.95
CA SER A 69 -12.28 -5.48 18.69
C SER A 69 -13.54 -4.60 18.63
N PRO A 70 -13.48 -3.25 18.67
CA PRO A 70 -14.70 -2.43 18.65
C PRO A 70 -15.46 -2.55 17.31
N ILE A 71 -14.73 -2.58 16.20
CA ILE A 71 -15.32 -2.68 14.85
C ILE A 71 -15.78 -4.11 14.59
N LEU A 72 -14.98 -5.12 14.96
CA LEU A 72 -15.39 -6.53 14.83
C LEU A 72 -16.66 -6.81 15.61
N TYR A 73 -16.74 -6.34 16.86
CA TYR A 73 -17.92 -6.50 17.69
C TYR A 73 -19.13 -5.76 17.10
N GLY A 74 -18.94 -4.51 16.68
CA GLY A 74 -19.99 -3.73 16.00
C GLY A 74 -20.54 -4.44 14.77
N ASN A 75 -19.67 -4.98 13.92
CA ASN A 75 -20.07 -5.71 12.72
C ASN A 75 -20.82 -7.00 13.04
N ILE A 76 -20.36 -7.79 14.02
CA ILE A 76 -21.01 -9.05 14.42
C ILE A 76 -22.43 -8.81 14.94
N VAL A 77 -22.64 -7.75 15.71
CA VAL A 77 -23.95 -7.45 16.32
C VAL A 77 -24.90 -6.78 15.33
N THR A 78 -24.37 -6.02 14.37
CA THR A 78 -25.18 -5.23 13.43
C THR A 78 -25.58 -6.05 12.21
N TYR A 79 -24.66 -6.83 11.65
CA TYR A 79 -24.82 -7.43 10.33
C TYR A 79 -25.28 -8.89 10.39
N LYS A 80 -26.15 -9.26 9.46
CA LYS A 80 -26.68 -10.63 9.34
C LYS A 80 -25.60 -11.61 8.88
N TYR A 81 -24.74 -11.20 7.96
CA TYR A 81 -23.59 -11.97 7.51
C TYR A 81 -22.30 -11.39 8.08
N PHE A 82 -21.41 -12.27 8.54
CA PHE A 82 -20.13 -11.85 9.11
C PHE A 82 -19.21 -11.27 8.03
N ASP A 83 -19.00 -9.95 8.10
CA ASP A 83 -17.92 -9.26 7.38
C ASP A 83 -16.98 -8.60 8.39
N PRO A 84 -15.72 -9.07 8.49
CA PRO A 84 -14.84 -8.69 9.60
C PRO A 84 -14.45 -7.21 9.57
N LEU A 85 -14.37 -6.59 8.39
CA LEU A 85 -13.89 -5.20 8.26
C LEU A 85 -14.68 -4.35 7.27
N SER A 86 -15.20 -4.90 6.17
CA SER A 86 -15.91 -4.11 5.15
C SER A 86 -16.92 -4.93 4.35
N THR A 87 -18.09 -4.33 4.11
CA THR A 87 -19.20 -4.85 3.30
C THR A 87 -19.16 -4.32 1.85
N ALA A 88 -17.99 -3.90 1.36
CA ALA A 88 -17.80 -3.39 -0.01
C ALA A 88 -16.94 -4.32 -0.89
N THR A 89 -16.56 -5.49 -0.36
CA THR A 89 -15.66 -6.44 -1.03
C THR A 89 -16.31 -7.05 -2.26
N GLY A 90 -17.58 -7.44 -2.16
CA GLY A 90 -18.36 -8.02 -3.24
C GLY A 90 -18.52 -7.08 -4.43
N THR A 91 -18.78 -5.80 -4.19
CA THR A 91 -18.86 -4.77 -5.24
C THR A 91 -17.53 -4.63 -5.96
N PHE A 92 -16.44 -4.46 -5.21
CA PHE A 92 -15.13 -4.31 -5.82
C PHE A 92 -14.69 -5.54 -6.62
N LEU A 93 -14.98 -6.73 -6.10
CA LEU A 93 -14.74 -7.99 -6.80
C LEU A 93 -15.57 -8.08 -8.08
N LEU A 94 -16.81 -7.58 -8.09
CA LEU A 94 -17.66 -7.59 -9.28
C LEU A 94 -17.11 -6.67 -10.37
N ASP A 95 -16.73 -5.45 -10.00
CA ASP A 95 -16.14 -4.48 -10.93
C ASP A 95 -14.83 -5.00 -11.54
N SER A 96 -14.15 -5.90 -10.84
CA SER A 96 -12.87 -6.48 -11.25
C SER A 96 -12.98 -7.81 -11.99
N ASN A 97 -14.15 -8.47 -11.93
CA ASN A 97 -14.34 -9.83 -12.45
C ASN A 97 -15.63 -9.92 -13.27
N CYS A 98 -15.58 -9.32 -14.44
CA CYS A 98 -16.66 -9.28 -15.43
C CYS A 98 -16.10 -9.36 -16.87
N PRO A 99 -16.97 -9.55 -17.90
CA PRO A 99 -16.52 -9.73 -19.29
C PRO A 99 -15.56 -8.66 -19.79
N ASN A 100 -15.77 -7.39 -19.44
CA ASN A 100 -14.88 -6.31 -19.86
C ASN A 100 -13.45 -6.50 -19.32
N THR A 101 -13.33 -6.81 -18.03
CA THR A 101 -12.02 -7.00 -17.35
C THR A 101 -11.29 -8.32 -17.67
N TYR A 102 -11.94 -9.25 -18.39
CA TYR A 102 -11.39 -10.56 -18.74
C TYR A 102 -11.05 -10.73 -20.23
N TYR A 103 -11.79 -10.05 -21.12
CA TYR A 103 -11.74 -10.35 -22.55
C TYR A 103 -11.55 -9.13 -23.45
N THR A 104 -11.52 -7.91 -22.92
CA THR A 104 -11.34 -6.71 -23.74
C THR A 104 -9.95 -6.09 -23.53
N ARG A 105 -9.75 -4.89 -24.10
CA ARG A 105 -8.55 -4.08 -23.89
C ARG A 105 -8.32 -3.70 -22.42
N ASP A 106 -9.36 -3.79 -21.59
CA ASP A 106 -9.34 -3.48 -20.17
C ASP A 106 -9.01 -4.71 -19.31
N LEU A 107 -8.40 -5.73 -19.92
CA LEU A 107 -7.89 -6.92 -19.24
C LEU A 107 -7.14 -6.56 -17.95
N GLY A 108 -7.56 -7.19 -16.86
CA GLY A 108 -6.97 -7.03 -15.54
C GLY A 108 -7.17 -5.65 -14.91
N ASN A 109 -8.07 -4.81 -15.44
CA ASN A 109 -8.49 -3.55 -14.82
C ASN A 109 -9.77 -3.74 -14.01
N VAL A 110 -10.35 -2.65 -13.51
CA VAL A 110 -11.74 -2.60 -13.03
C VAL A 110 -12.65 -1.87 -14.01
N ASP A 111 -13.94 -2.18 -13.94
CA ASP A 111 -15.00 -1.52 -14.69
C ASP A 111 -16.25 -1.35 -13.81
N THR A 112 -16.55 -0.10 -13.44
CA THR A 112 -17.69 0.26 -12.59
C THR A 112 -19.05 0.03 -13.27
N TYR A 113 -19.09 -0.12 -14.60
CA TYR A 113 -20.32 -0.46 -15.31
C TYR A 113 -20.73 -1.93 -15.10
N CYS A 114 -19.82 -2.78 -14.61
CA CYS A 114 -20.13 -4.17 -14.31
C CYS A 114 -21.16 -4.30 -13.18
N TYR A 115 -21.11 -3.43 -12.17
CA TYR A 115 -22.16 -3.34 -11.15
C TYR A 115 -23.55 -2.98 -11.73
N SER A 116 -23.59 -2.12 -12.74
CA SER A 116 -24.85 -1.67 -13.38
C SER A 116 -25.58 -2.79 -14.13
N SER A 117 -24.90 -3.91 -14.43
CA SER A 117 -25.52 -5.08 -15.07
C SER A 117 -26.41 -5.90 -14.13
N TYR A 118 -26.45 -5.55 -12.84
CA TYR A 118 -27.22 -6.25 -11.81
C TYR A 118 -28.22 -5.32 -11.10
N PRO A 119 -29.19 -4.72 -11.82
CA PRO A 119 -30.05 -3.66 -11.28
C PRO A 119 -30.88 -4.10 -10.06
N TYR A 120 -31.21 -5.38 -9.94
CA TYR A 120 -31.94 -5.91 -8.78
C TYR A 120 -31.10 -5.95 -7.49
N LEU A 121 -29.77 -5.82 -7.58
CA LEU A 121 -28.86 -5.66 -6.43
C LEU A 121 -28.51 -4.19 -6.16
N THR A 122 -28.71 -3.31 -7.15
CA THR A 122 -28.45 -1.85 -7.03
C THR A 122 -29.70 -1.08 -6.59
N GLN A 123 -30.88 -1.63 -6.86
CA GLN A 123 -32.19 -1.06 -6.59
C GLN A 123 -32.68 -1.48 -5.20
N SER A 124 -31.85 -1.25 -4.17
CA SER A 124 -32.36 -0.99 -2.81
C SER A 124 -33.05 0.39 -2.76
N THR A 125 -33.90 0.68 -3.74
CA THR A 125 -35.00 1.60 -3.50
C THR A 125 -35.82 0.99 -2.38
N PHE A 126 -35.92 1.69 -1.25
CA PHE A 126 -37.15 2.24 -0.66
C PHE A 126 -38.50 1.89 -1.33
N GLN A 127 -38.69 0.69 -1.86
CA GLN A 127 -39.97 0.21 -2.36
C GLN A 127 -40.73 -0.37 -1.16
N GLN A 128 -41.62 0.47 -0.64
CA GLN A 128 -42.82 0.05 0.07
C GLN A 128 -42.61 -0.75 1.36
N GLY A 129 -41.72 -0.28 2.24
CA GLY A 129 -41.69 -0.75 3.64
C GLY A 129 -41.28 -2.20 3.86
N GLN A 130 -40.74 -2.88 2.85
CA GLN A 130 -40.11 -4.19 2.99
C GLN A 130 -38.59 -4.00 3.11
N ALA A 131 -37.98 -4.71 4.06
CA ALA A 131 -36.59 -4.52 4.46
C ALA A 131 -35.65 -4.46 3.25
N SER A 132 -35.07 -3.28 3.02
CA SER A 132 -33.92 -3.09 2.16
C SER A 132 -32.84 -4.08 2.59
N TRP A 133 -32.20 -4.75 1.63
CA TRP A 133 -31.05 -5.59 1.92
C TRP A 133 -30.02 -4.74 2.69
N ASP A 134 -29.56 -5.26 3.83
CA ASP A 134 -28.40 -4.69 4.50
C ASP A 134 -27.15 -4.91 3.63
N ASN A 135 -26.16 -4.02 3.75
CA ASN A 135 -24.93 -4.05 2.98
C ASN A 135 -24.23 -5.42 3.04
N SER A 136 -24.29 -6.11 4.19
CA SER A 136 -23.72 -7.46 4.34
C SER A 136 -24.42 -8.50 3.46
N GLN A 137 -25.72 -8.37 3.23
CA GLN A 137 -26.49 -9.27 2.37
C GLN A 137 -26.18 -9.02 0.89
N THR A 138 -26.08 -7.74 0.50
CA THR A 138 -25.72 -7.34 -0.86
C THR A 138 -24.30 -7.83 -1.19
N ASP A 139 -23.35 -7.59 -0.30
CA ASP A 139 -21.97 -8.04 -0.45
C ASP A 139 -21.88 -9.57 -0.58
N TYR A 140 -22.61 -10.31 0.27
CA TYR A 140 -22.70 -11.76 0.20
C TYR A 140 -23.21 -12.25 -1.17
N ALA A 141 -24.31 -11.67 -1.67
CA ALA A 141 -24.87 -12.05 -2.98
C ALA A 141 -23.91 -11.74 -4.13
N LEU A 142 -23.27 -10.57 -4.12
CA LEU A 142 -22.29 -10.17 -5.12
C LEU A 142 -21.09 -11.13 -5.15
N ARG A 143 -20.56 -11.51 -3.98
CA ARG A 143 -19.47 -12.50 -3.90
C ARG A 143 -19.83 -13.82 -4.57
N HIS A 144 -21.07 -14.30 -4.43
CA HIS A 144 -21.51 -15.54 -5.08
C HIS A 144 -21.50 -15.43 -6.61
N ILE A 145 -21.99 -14.31 -7.14
CA ILE A 145 -21.97 -14.02 -8.58
C ILE A 145 -20.52 -14.00 -9.10
N VAL A 146 -19.64 -13.30 -8.38
CA VAL A 146 -18.23 -13.19 -8.75
C VAL A 146 -17.52 -14.53 -8.71
N TYR A 147 -17.69 -15.33 -7.65
CA TYR A 147 -17.04 -16.63 -7.57
C TYR A 147 -17.51 -17.57 -8.68
N HIS A 148 -18.80 -17.55 -9.02
CA HIS A 148 -19.30 -18.28 -10.17
C HIS A 148 -18.63 -17.81 -11.47
N TYR A 149 -18.53 -16.49 -11.67
CA TYR A 149 -17.88 -15.92 -12.85
C TYR A 149 -16.40 -16.32 -12.96
N ILE A 150 -15.63 -16.18 -11.87
CA ILE A 150 -14.21 -16.58 -11.82
C ILE A 150 -14.08 -18.08 -12.14
N TRP A 151 -14.93 -18.92 -11.57
CA TRP A 151 -14.91 -20.35 -11.78
C TRP A 151 -15.23 -20.74 -13.23
N SER A 152 -16.26 -20.15 -13.83
CA SER A 152 -16.62 -20.35 -15.23
C SER A 152 -15.53 -19.88 -16.19
N ASN A 153 -14.72 -18.90 -15.80
CA ASN A 153 -13.65 -18.32 -16.61
C ASN A 153 -12.24 -18.70 -16.12
N ARG A 154 -12.10 -19.82 -15.39
CA ARG A 154 -10.82 -20.24 -14.75
C ARG A 154 -9.61 -20.31 -15.69
N ASN A 155 -9.82 -20.57 -16.97
CA ASN A 155 -8.73 -20.63 -17.96
C ASN A 155 -8.15 -19.24 -18.25
N GLN A 156 -8.94 -18.18 -18.08
CA GLN A 156 -8.52 -16.80 -18.31
C GLN A 156 -7.95 -16.15 -17.04
N VAL A 157 -8.25 -16.69 -15.86
CA VAL A 157 -7.76 -16.20 -14.56
C VAL A 157 -6.24 -16.01 -14.53
N PRO A 158 -5.38 -16.93 -15.03
CA PRO A 158 -3.94 -16.70 -15.07
C PRO A 158 -3.53 -15.47 -15.88
N ASN A 159 -4.16 -15.21 -17.03
CA ASN A 159 -3.88 -14.05 -17.87
C ASN A 159 -4.29 -12.74 -17.18
N VAL A 160 -5.46 -12.76 -16.52
CA VAL A 160 -5.96 -11.63 -15.71
C VAL A 160 -5.01 -11.32 -14.56
N ILE A 161 -4.60 -12.32 -13.80
CA ILE A 161 -3.65 -12.18 -12.69
C ILE A 161 -2.31 -11.63 -13.19
N LEU A 162 -1.75 -12.20 -14.25
CA LEU A 162 -0.49 -11.74 -14.82
C LEU A 162 -0.59 -10.27 -15.24
N THR A 163 -1.68 -9.90 -15.91
CA THR A 163 -1.90 -8.53 -16.34
C THR A 163 -2.04 -7.60 -15.14
N ARG A 164 -2.82 -7.96 -14.11
CA ARG A 164 -2.94 -7.19 -12.85
C ARG A 164 -1.57 -6.94 -12.19
N VAL A 165 -0.73 -7.97 -12.11
CA VAL A 165 0.64 -7.84 -11.57
C VAL A 165 1.49 -6.92 -12.44
N LEU A 166 1.48 -7.11 -13.76
CA LEU A 166 2.24 -6.26 -14.68
C LEU A 166 1.79 -4.79 -14.61
N ARG A 167 0.48 -4.51 -14.51
CA ARG A 167 -0.05 -3.14 -14.30
C ARG A 167 0.40 -2.57 -12.96
N THR A 168 0.35 -3.38 -11.90
CA THR A 168 0.79 -3.00 -10.54
C THR A 168 2.24 -2.55 -10.51
N TRP A 169 3.11 -3.18 -11.29
CA TRP A 169 4.53 -2.83 -11.36
C TRP A 169 4.85 -1.89 -12.54
N HIS A 170 3.83 -1.29 -13.16
CA HIS A 170 3.97 -0.41 -14.32
C HIS A 170 4.82 -1.05 -15.45
N LEU A 171 4.66 -2.35 -15.69
CA LEU A 171 5.39 -3.08 -16.74
C LEU A 171 4.65 -3.10 -18.08
N ILE A 172 3.35 -2.76 -18.09
CA ILE A 172 2.52 -2.67 -19.29
C ILE A 172 1.67 -1.39 -19.27
N ASN A 173 1.38 -0.81 -20.44
CA ASN A 173 0.42 0.29 -20.70
C ASN A 173 0.32 1.45 -19.67
N PRO A 174 1.43 2.07 -19.23
CA PRO A 174 1.41 3.10 -18.18
C PRO A 174 0.70 4.40 -18.59
N VAL A 175 0.82 4.83 -19.86
CA VAL A 175 0.29 6.13 -20.32
C VAL A 175 -1.23 6.09 -20.58
N ASN A 176 -1.75 4.93 -21.01
CA ASN A 176 -3.19 4.73 -21.25
C ASN A 176 -3.91 4.15 -20.00
N GLN A 177 -3.19 3.78 -18.94
CA GLN A 177 -3.78 3.36 -17.66
C GLN A 177 -4.46 4.53 -16.95
N ASN A 178 -3.76 5.66 -16.88
CA ASN A 178 -4.26 6.87 -16.26
C ASN A 178 -5.47 7.48 -16.98
N THR A 179 -5.73 7.16 -18.25
CA THR A 179 -6.93 7.64 -18.95
C THR A 179 -8.22 6.96 -18.48
N TRP A 180 -8.12 5.81 -17.80
CA TRP A 180 -9.24 5.09 -17.20
C TRP A 180 -9.36 5.34 -15.70
N ASP A 181 -8.23 5.46 -14.97
CA ASP A 181 -8.27 6.01 -13.60
C ASP A 181 -8.88 7.43 -13.58
N THR A 182 -8.83 8.16 -14.71
CA THR A 182 -9.48 9.47 -14.89
C THR A 182 -10.94 9.42 -15.36
N GLN A 183 -11.55 8.24 -15.53
CA GLN A 183 -13.02 8.17 -15.55
C GLN A 183 -13.60 8.30 -14.14
N GLU A 184 -12.84 7.92 -13.10
CA GLU A 184 -13.18 8.17 -11.69
C GLU A 184 -12.66 9.56 -11.21
N ILE A 185 -11.55 10.05 -11.78
CA ILE A 185 -10.95 11.36 -11.47
C ILE A 185 -11.15 12.32 -12.65
N THR A 186 -12.00 13.34 -12.49
CA THR A 186 -12.40 14.34 -13.51
C THR A 186 -11.28 15.19 -14.13
N THR A 187 -9.99 14.90 -13.89
CA THR A 187 -8.84 15.68 -14.32
C THR A 187 -7.80 14.80 -15.01
N ARG A 188 -7.72 14.90 -16.35
CA ARG A 188 -6.62 14.32 -17.13
C ARG A 188 -5.36 15.16 -16.92
N TRP A 189 -4.38 14.60 -16.21
CA TRP A 189 -3.07 15.22 -16.08
C TRP A 189 -2.34 15.26 -17.44
N PRO A 190 -1.57 16.32 -17.76
CA PRO A 190 -0.72 16.36 -18.95
C PRO A 190 0.20 15.13 -19.06
N LEU A 191 0.42 14.65 -20.29
CA LEU A 191 1.21 13.44 -20.56
C LEU A 191 2.62 13.47 -19.92
N TRP A 192 3.26 14.64 -19.87
CA TRP A 192 4.58 14.78 -19.28
C TRP A 192 4.60 14.53 -17.76
N ILE A 193 3.54 14.91 -17.02
CA ILE A 193 3.43 14.64 -15.58
C ILE A 193 3.30 13.14 -15.35
N GLN A 194 2.49 12.48 -16.17
CA GLN A 194 2.30 11.02 -16.10
C GLN A 194 3.60 10.28 -16.40
N THR A 195 4.36 10.73 -17.40
CA THR A 195 5.68 10.19 -17.72
C THR A 195 6.67 10.37 -16.57
N ILE A 196 6.70 11.53 -15.91
CA ILE A 196 7.58 11.76 -14.75
C ILE A 196 7.21 10.83 -13.59
N ALA A 197 5.92 10.72 -13.27
CA ALA A 197 5.45 9.82 -12.21
C ALA A 197 5.88 8.37 -12.49
N PHE A 198 5.67 7.91 -13.72
CA PHE A 198 6.08 6.59 -14.16
C PHE A 198 7.60 6.35 -14.09
N LEU A 199 8.41 7.32 -14.54
CA LEU A 199 9.87 7.22 -14.44
C LEU A 199 10.34 7.22 -12.99
N SER A 200 9.65 7.98 -12.12
CA SER A 200 9.96 8.00 -10.69
C SER A 200 9.75 6.63 -10.02
N ASP A 201 8.75 5.87 -10.46
CA ASP A 201 8.51 4.51 -9.95
C ASP A 201 9.65 3.55 -10.26
N TYR A 202 10.20 3.57 -11.47
CA TYR A 202 11.36 2.72 -11.79
C TYR A 202 12.59 3.07 -10.96
N LEU A 203 12.81 4.37 -10.71
CA LEU A 203 13.86 4.80 -9.79
C LEU A 203 13.62 4.23 -8.39
N LEU A 204 12.39 4.31 -7.88
CA LEU A 204 12.02 3.76 -6.58
C LEU A 204 12.17 2.23 -6.51
N PHE A 205 11.81 1.49 -7.56
CA PHE A 205 12.03 0.04 -7.63
C PHE A 205 13.54 -0.31 -7.63
N GLY A 206 14.36 0.45 -8.36
CA GLY A 206 15.81 0.32 -8.33
C GLY A 206 16.39 0.56 -6.94
N LEU A 207 15.95 1.61 -6.26
CA LEU A 207 16.38 1.91 -4.89
C LEU A 207 15.88 0.88 -3.88
N LEU A 208 14.67 0.33 -4.05
CA LEU A 208 14.18 -0.80 -3.25
C LEU A 208 15.11 -2.01 -3.39
N ALA A 209 15.51 -2.37 -4.61
CA ALA A 209 16.44 -3.47 -4.83
C ALA A 209 17.78 -3.23 -4.12
N ILE A 210 18.32 -2.01 -4.21
CA ILE A 210 19.55 -1.61 -3.52
C ILE A 210 19.39 -1.69 -1.99
N ALA A 211 18.27 -1.22 -1.44
CA ALA A 211 17.97 -1.27 -0.02
C ALA A 211 17.92 -2.71 0.49
N ILE A 212 17.21 -3.61 -0.21
CA ILE A 212 17.12 -5.03 0.14
C ILE A 212 18.51 -5.68 0.10
N VAL A 213 19.28 -5.46 -0.96
CA VAL A 213 20.64 -6.01 -1.09
C VAL A 213 21.56 -5.48 0.02
N SER A 214 21.49 -4.19 0.34
CA SER A 214 22.27 -3.57 1.42
C SER A 214 21.93 -4.17 2.78
N LEU A 215 20.64 -4.27 3.13
CA LEU A 215 20.18 -4.86 4.37
C LEU A 215 20.58 -6.34 4.48
N ARG A 216 20.43 -7.10 3.40
CA ARG A 216 20.85 -8.51 3.34
C ARG A 216 22.35 -8.67 3.57
N ARG A 217 23.19 -7.83 2.95
CA ARG A 217 24.65 -7.84 3.17
C ARG A 217 25.02 -7.47 4.61
N LYS A 218 24.28 -6.55 5.23
CA LYS A 218 24.45 -6.16 6.64
C LYS A 218 23.80 -7.14 7.63
N LYS A 219 23.20 -8.24 7.16
CA LYS A 219 22.44 -9.23 7.97
C LYS A 219 21.32 -8.59 8.80
N LEU A 220 20.73 -7.50 8.30
CA LEU A 220 19.59 -6.81 8.88
C LEU A 220 18.28 -7.32 8.24
N PRO A 221 17.15 -7.32 8.97
CA PRO A 221 15.88 -7.79 8.43
C PRO A 221 15.40 -6.84 7.33
N TYR A 222 15.14 -7.35 6.12
CA TYR A 222 14.58 -6.58 5.01
C TYR A 222 13.07 -6.80 4.82
N LEU A 223 12.50 -7.84 5.46
CA LEU A 223 11.08 -8.15 5.40
C LEU A 223 10.16 -6.98 5.77
N PRO A 224 10.44 -6.13 6.79
CA PRO A 224 9.59 -4.99 7.11
C PRO A 224 9.35 -3.99 5.97
N ILE A 225 10.25 -3.95 4.99
CA ILE A 225 10.13 -3.06 3.82
C ILE A 225 9.51 -3.83 2.65
N LEU A 226 10.01 -5.05 2.40
CA LEU A 226 9.55 -5.88 1.28
C LEU A 226 8.08 -6.30 1.41
N ILE A 227 7.55 -6.37 2.63
CA ILE A 227 6.22 -6.93 2.86
C ILE A 227 5.09 -6.13 2.21
N PHE A 228 5.21 -4.80 2.13
CA PHE A 228 4.16 -3.95 1.56
C PHE A 228 4.02 -4.16 0.05
N PRO A 229 5.09 -4.13 -0.77
CA PRO A 229 5.01 -4.57 -2.17
C PRO A 229 4.41 -5.98 -2.35
N VAL A 230 4.73 -6.91 -1.45
CA VAL A 230 4.20 -8.28 -1.49
C VAL A 230 2.69 -8.31 -1.20
N ILE A 231 2.24 -7.65 -0.12
CA ILE A 231 0.81 -7.56 0.24
C ILE A 231 0.02 -6.85 -0.86
N THR A 232 0.53 -5.74 -1.39
CA THR A 232 -0.10 -5.02 -2.50
C THR A 232 -0.25 -5.92 -3.73
N THR A 233 0.82 -6.62 -4.15
CA THR A 233 0.77 -7.54 -5.30
C THR A 233 -0.23 -8.67 -5.06
N PHE A 234 -0.25 -9.25 -3.85
CA PHE A 234 -1.18 -10.31 -3.48
C PHE A 234 -2.64 -9.82 -3.48
N THR A 235 -2.89 -8.66 -2.89
CA THR A 235 -4.23 -8.06 -2.78
C THR A 235 -4.80 -7.75 -4.16
N ILE A 236 -4.00 -7.13 -5.02
CA ILE A 236 -4.41 -6.78 -6.39
C ILE A 236 -4.66 -8.04 -7.24
N THR A 237 -3.87 -9.10 -7.03
CA THR A 237 -4.08 -10.40 -7.69
C THR A 237 -5.48 -10.96 -7.39
N LEU A 238 -5.89 -10.93 -6.12
CA LEU A 238 -7.15 -11.51 -5.65
C LEU A 238 -8.36 -10.62 -5.94
N ALA A 239 -8.23 -9.32 -5.70
CA ALA A 239 -9.37 -8.43 -5.65
C ALA A 239 -9.59 -7.72 -7.01
N GLY A 240 -8.54 -7.10 -7.55
CA GLY A 240 -8.61 -6.25 -8.74
C GLY A 240 -7.52 -5.19 -8.73
N TYR A 241 -7.23 -4.60 -9.89
CA TYR A 241 -6.25 -3.51 -10.01
C TYR A 241 -6.95 -2.16 -10.16
N LEU A 242 -6.61 -1.22 -9.27
CA LEU A 242 -6.78 0.23 -9.41
C LEU A 242 -5.50 0.88 -8.90
N ALA A 243 -5.07 1.99 -9.52
CA ALA A 243 -3.83 2.67 -9.12
C ALA A 243 -3.79 3.00 -7.62
N ARG A 244 -4.93 3.40 -7.03
CA ARG A 244 -5.04 3.73 -5.59
C ARG A 244 -4.71 2.58 -4.63
N TYR A 245 -4.75 1.32 -5.06
CA TYR A 245 -4.40 0.21 -4.16
C TYR A 245 -2.88 0.04 -3.97
N ARG A 246 -2.05 0.78 -4.72
CA ARG A 246 -0.60 0.77 -4.57
C ARG A 246 -0.05 1.69 -3.47
N ILE A 247 -0.87 2.53 -2.86
CA ILE A 247 -0.42 3.51 -1.85
C ILE A 247 0.40 2.85 -0.72
N SER A 248 0.00 1.68 -0.23
CA SER A 248 0.74 0.93 0.81
C SER A 248 2.16 0.57 0.36
N MET A 249 2.30 0.15 -0.89
CA MET A 249 3.59 -0.15 -1.51
C MET A 249 4.42 1.12 -1.70
N GLU A 250 3.82 2.21 -2.17
CA GLU A 250 4.50 3.49 -2.41
C GLU A 250 5.13 4.08 -1.14
N ALA A 251 4.42 4.03 -0.01
CA ALA A 251 4.97 4.44 1.28
C ALA A 251 6.23 3.63 1.64
N ALA A 252 6.21 2.31 1.41
CA ALA A 252 7.37 1.45 1.64
C ALA A 252 8.52 1.71 0.66
N LEU A 253 8.21 2.03 -0.61
CA LEU A 253 9.20 2.42 -1.61
C LEU A 253 9.94 3.69 -1.22
N LEU A 254 9.25 4.69 -0.65
CA LEU A 254 9.89 5.93 -0.17
C LEU A 254 10.85 5.66 0.99
N ILE A 255 10.47 4.81 1.94
CA ILE A 255 11.36 4.37 3.03
C ILE A 255 12.56 3.60 2.45
N ALA A 256 12.32 2.71 1.50
CA ALA A 256 13.36 1.95 0.82
C ALA A 256 14.30 2.86 0.03
N ALA A 257 13.78 3.93 -0.58
CA ALA A 257 14.56 4.92 -1.31
C ALA A 257 15.58 5.60 -0.41
N GLY A 258 15.17 6.04 0.80
CA GLY A 258 16.08 6.60 1.79
C GLY A 258 17.23 5.65 2.14
N ILE A 259 16.91 4.37 2.41
CA ILE A 259 17.90 3.34 2.74
C ILE A 259 18.80 3.01 1.54
N GLY A 260 18.25 2.96 0.33
CA GLY A 260 18.98 2.70 -0.91
C GLY A 260 19.96 3.80 -1.24
N ILE A 261 19.54 5.07 -1.11
CA ILE A 261 20.39 6.25 -1.28
C ILE A 261 21.52 6.24 -0.24
N GLU A 262 21.22 6.02 1.04
CA GLU A 262 22.24 5.91 2.09
C GLU A 262 23.27 4.81 1.75
N ALA A 263 22.80 3.66 1.26
CA ALA A 263 23.67 2.55 0.87
C ALA A 263 24.59 2.90 -0.30
N LEU A 264 24.12 3.63 -1.31
CA LEU A 264 24.94 4.11 -2.43
C LEU A 264 25.99 5.13 -1.96
N LEU A 265 25.55 6.09 -1.15
CA LEU A 265 26.43 7.15 -0.65
C LEU A 265 27.53 6.60 0.28
N SER A 266 27.19 5.60 1.09
CA SER A 266 28.15 4.94 2.00
C SER A 266 29.22 4.10 1.29
N LYS A 267 28.99 3.67 0.04
CA LYS A 267 29.94 2.84 -0.73
C LYS A 267 30.83 3.64 -1.68
N ASN A 268 30.29 4.67 -2.33
CA ASN A 268 30.95 5.31 -3.47
C ASN A 268 31.29 6.78 -3.26
N VAL A 269 31.15 7.32 -2.05
CA VAL A 269 31.41 8.75 -1.86
C VAL A 269 32.38 9.02 -0.73
N SER A 270 33.56 9.47 -1.15
CA SER A 270 34.39 10.47 -0.48
C SER A 270 33.65 11.81 -0.27
N ILE A 271 32.36 11.78 0.09
CA ILE A 271 31.60 12.97 0.54
C ILE A 271 32.24 13.51 1.84
N VAL A 272 33.11 12.74 2.47
CA VAL A 272 34.01 13.16 3.54
C VAL A 272 34.87 14.36 3.12
N GLU A 273 35.17 14.61 1.85
CA GLU A 273 36.01 15.74 1.45
C GLU A 273 35.27 17.09 1.35
N PRO A 274 34.10 17.19 0.67
CA PRO A 274 33.26 18.38 0.76
C PRO A 274 32.67 18.55 2.17
N ILE A 275 32.30 17.48 2.89
CA ILE A 275 31.88 17.57 4.29
C ILE A 275 33.06 17.90 5.20
N LYS A 276 34.32 17.50 4.96
CA LYS A 276 35.48 18.01 5.73
C LYS A 276 35.76 19.47 5.42
N LYS A 277 35.60 19.93 4.17
CA LYS A 277 35.69 21.36 3.82
C LYS A 277 34.61 22.18 4.51
N ILE A 278 33.36 21.70 4.47
CA ILE A 278 32.22 22.30 5.17
C ILE A 278 32.42 22.20 6.68
N ARG A 279 32.85 21.07 7.23
CA ARG A 279 33.12 20.87 8.67
C ARG A 279 34.34 21.67 9.15
N LYS A 280 35.33 21.96 8.30
CA LYS A 280 36.45 22.87 8.58
C LYS A 280 35.99 24.34 8.51
N ALA A 281 35.09 24.68 7.58
CA ALA A 281 34.42 25.98 7.54
C ALA A 281 33.46 26.19 8.74
N LEU A 282 32.81 25.11 9.21
CA LEU A 282 31.90 25.10 10.35
C LEU A 282 32.62 24.95 11.70
N LYS A 283 33.81 24.36 11.76
CA LYS A 283 34.65 24.31 12.97
C LYS A 283 35.15 25.71 13.38
N ASN A 284 35.08 26.68 12.45
CA ASN A 284 35.30 28.10 12.72
C ASN A 284 34.04 28.89 13.10
N ARG A 285 32.86 28.26 13.13
CA ARG A 285 31.63 28.89 13.66
C ARG A 285 30.90 27.90 14.56
N SER A 286 31.23 27.98 15.85
CA SER A 286 30.47 27.36 16.93
C SER A 286 29.10 28.00 17.03
N ASP A 287 28.08 27.40 16.42
CA ASP A 287 26.70 27.71 16.80
C ASP A 287 25.77 26.52 16.58
N THR A 288 25.19 26.07 17.70
CA THR A 288 24.24 24.95 17.84
C THR A 288 22.92 25.14 17.07
N LYS A 289 22.70 26.31 16.46
CA LYS A 289 21.54 26.57 15.57
C LYS A 289 21.59 25.81 14.24
N LEU A 290 22.76 25.38 13.78
CA LEU A 290 22.89 24.86 12.41
C LEU A 290 22.31 23.44 12.20
N ASN A 291 22.34 22.56 13.21
CA ASN A 291 21.77 21.21 13.06
C ASN A 291 20.25 21.22 13.03
N SER A 292 19.61 22.09 13.82
CA SER A 292 18.18 22.40 13.69
C SER A 292 17.92 22.94 12.30
N GLN A 293 18.70 23.95 11.88
CA GLN A 293 18.54 24.56 10.56
C GLN A 293 18.69 23.54 9.44
N ILE A 294 19.70 22.66 9.40
CA ILE A 294 19.88 21.68 8.31
C ILE A 294 18.68 20.73 8.20
N PHE A 295 18.15 20.25 9.33
CA PHE A 295 16.93 19.46 9.33
C PHE A 295 15.72 20.29 8.84
N THR A 296 15.66 21.56 9.24
CA THR A 296 14.65 22.50 8.73
C THR A 296 14.85 22.78 7.24
N TRP A 297 16.08 22.88 6.73
CA TRP A 297 16.40 23.13 5.32
C TRP A 297 16.06 21.92 4.47
N ILE A 298 16.35 20.70 4.91
CA ILE A 298 15.94 19.48 4.19
C ILE A 298 14.42 19.34 4.19
N PHE A 299 13.78 19.59 5.33
CA PHE A 299 12.32 19.62 5.45
C PHE A 299 11.68 20.69 4.55
N TRP A 300 12.21 21.92 4.57
CA TRP A 300 11.78 23.02 3.70
C TRP A 300 12.12 22.78 2.24
N LEU A 301 13.22 22.10 1.91
CA LEU A 301 13.57 21.76 0.52
C LEU A 301 12.59 20.73 -0.03
N VAL A 302 12.22 19.72 0.76
CA VAL A 302 11.17 18.74 0.39
C VAL A 302 9.83 19.45 0.24
N ILE A 303 9.45 20.32 1.19
CA ILE A 303 8.23 21.12 1.09
C ILE A 303 8.27 22.07 -0.11
N LEU A 304 9.40 22.72 -0.41
CA LEU A 304 9.56 23.62 -1.53
C LEU A 304 9.49 22.86 -2.85
N ILE A 305 10.08 21.67 -2.96
CA ILE A 305 9.95 20.81 -4.14
C ILE A 305 8.49 20.38 -4.31
N SER A 306 7.80 20.01 -3.23
CA SER A 306 6.37 19.67 -3.27
C SER A 306 5.47 20.87 -3.58
N LEU A 307 5.78 22.06 -3.06
CA LEU A 307 5.05 23.30 -3.31
C LEU A 307 5.32 23.86 -4.70
N VAL A 308 6.53 23.70 -5.25
CA VAL A 308 6.84 24.06 -6.64
C VAL A 308 6.17 23.08 -7.60
N ALA A 309 6.13 21.79 -7.27
CA ALA A 309 5.36 20.80 -8.03
C ALA A 309 3.85 21.11 -7.97
N TYR A 310 3.33 21.50 -6.81
CA TYR A 310 1.93 21.88 -6.62
C TYR A 310 1.58 23.22 -7.27
N ALA A 311 2.41 24.24 -7.14
CA ALA A 311 2.23 25.56 -7.75
C ALA A 311 2.32 25.49 -9.28
N ASN A 312 3.23 24.68 -9.83
CA ASN A 312 3.26 24.41 -11.28
C ASN A 312 1.99 23.67 -11.73
N ALA A 313 1.45 22.75 -10.93
CA ALA A 313 0.18 22.10 -11.21
C ALA A 313 -1.02 23.06 -11.14
N VAL A 314 -1.01 24.03 -10.22
CA VAL A 314 -2.05 25.07 -10.08
C VAL A 314 -1.97 26.13 -11.19
N ILE A 315 -0.77 26.59 -11.55
CA ILE A 315 -0.56 27.56 -12.65
C ILE A 315 -0.98 26.95 -13.99
N LEU A 316 -0.76 25.65 -14.20
CA LEU A 316 -1.17 24.94 -15.42
C LEU A 316 -2.64 24.49 -15.43
N SER A 317 -3.38 24.70 -14.34
CA SER A 317 -4.82 24.41 -14.24
C SER A 317 -5.69 25.66 -14.19
N LEU A 318 -5.09 26.86 -14.24
CA LEU A 318 -5.83 28.09 -14.52
C LEU A 318 -6.31 28.08 -15.98
N PRO A 319 -7.57 28.46 -16.27
CA PRO A 319 -8.02 28.59 -17.65
C PRO A 319 -7.16 29.66 -18.33
N ASN A 320 -6.57 29.33 -19.48
CA ASN A 320 -5.93 30.32 -20.33
C ASN A 320 -6.95 31.43 -20.62
N GLY A 321 -6.69 32.64 -20.13
CA GLY A 321 -7.30 33.85 -20.65
C GLY A 321 -6.74 34.18 -22.02
#